data_AF-K9P9Z8-F1
#
_entry.id   AF-K9P9Z8-F1
#
_cell.length_a   1.000
_cell.length_b   1.000
_cell.length_c   1.000
_cell.angle_alpha   90.00
_cell.angle_beta   90.00
_cell.angle_gamma   90.00
#
_symmetry.space_group_name_H-M   'P 1'
#
loop_
_entity.id
_entity.type
_entity.pdbx_description
1 polymer ?
#
loop_
_entity_poly.entity_id
_entity_poly.type
_entity_poly.pdbx_seq_one_letter_code
_entity_poly.pdbx_strand_id
1 'polypeptide(L)'
;MTPAYLPSLDRADLLWWIALLIQALAIPGAVLPVAPGLTLLPVGALLWCWAVGWAAGWPALVLAVVLLLLGWGAEALGLLLGPARLQATRWSYVGAGVGLVVGLLGLLPALPVGGPLLGALVGPLLGASLGELITAPPSLGPPGLGRLRRSLLVGLAVVAGMLVSRVAQLLLALVGVLGFVLLTAGPFAPGPGG
;
A
#
# COMPACT_ATOMS: atom_id res chain seq x y z
N MET A 1 14.37 -37.59 -34.98
CA MET A 1 14.05 -37.06 -33.65
C MET A 1 15.04 -35.95 -33.34
N THR A 2 14.68 -34.70 -33.56
CA THR A 2 15.46 -33.55 -33.10
C THR A 2 15.32 -33.46 -31.58
N PRO A 3 16.42 -33.43 -30.80
CA PRO A 3 16.31 -33.24 -29.36
C PRO A 3 15.60 -31.90 -29.12
N ALA A 4 14.56 -31.92 -28.29
CA ALA A 4 13.90 -30.70 -27.82
C ALA A 4 14.94 -29.90 -27.02
N TYR A 5 15.47 -28.84 -27.62
CA TYR A 5 16.32 -27.87 -26.95
C TYR A 5 15.45 -27.18 -25.90
N LEU A 6 15.62 -27.56 -24.63
CA LEU A 6 15.09 -26.75 -23.53
C LEU A 6 15.83 -25.40 -23.61
N PRO A 7 15.13 -24.26 -23.77
CA PRO A 7 15.80 -22.97 -23.81
C PRO A 7 16.57 -22.81 -22.50
N SER A 8 17.89 -22.65 -22.59
CA SER A 8 18.70 -22.26 -21.45
C SER A 8 18.24 -20.88 -21.02
N LEU A 9 17.78 -20.73 -19.77
CA LEU A 9 17.50 -19.42 -19.20
C LEU A 9 18.82 -18.68 -19.08
N ASP A 10 18.99 -17.62 -19.87
CA ASP A 10 20.14 -16.76 -19.75
C ASP A 10 20.06 -15.97 -18.42
N ARG A 11 21.20 -15.51 -17.93
CA ARG A 11 21.28 -14.75 -16.65
C ARG A 11 20.32 -13.56 -16.64
N ALA A 12 20.19 -12.86 -17.77
CA ALA A 12 19.29 -11.71 -17.89
C ALA A 12 17.82 -12.12 -17.75
N ASP A 13 17.41 -13.24 -18.35
CA ASP A 13 16.05 -13.78 -18.24
C ASP A 13 15.71 -14.15 -16.80
N LEU A 14 16.66 -14.78 -16.09
CA LEU A 14 16.49 -15.11 -14.68
C LEU A 14 16.30 -13.85 -13.82
N LEU A 15 17.14 -12.84 -14.03
CA LEU A 15 17.05 -11.57 -13.30
C LEU A 15 15.76 -10.81 -13.62
N TRP A 16 15.26 -10.91 -14.84
CA TRP A 16 13.96 -10.35 -15.23
C TRP A 16 12.81 -11.00 -14.45
N TRP A 17 12.78 -12.35 -14.37
CA TRP A 17 11.76 -13.08 -13.61
C TRP A 17 11.80 -12.76 -12.11
N ILE A 18 13.00 -12.64 -11.53
CA ILE A 18 13.16 -12.25 -10.13
C ILE A 18 12.67 -10.81 -9.92
N ALA A 19 13.05 -9.88 -10.80
CA ALA A 19 12.59 -8.49 -10.74
C ALA A 19 11.05 -8.41 -10.85
N LEU A 20 10.45 -9.16 -11.78
CA LEU A 20 9.01 -9.26 -11.93
C LEU A 20 8.34 -9.81 -10.68
N LEU A 21 8.90 -10.88 -10.08
CA LEU A 21 8.36 -11.47 -8.86
C LEU A 21 8.40 -10.49 -7.69
N ILE A 22 9.49 -9.74 -7.53
CA ILE A 22 9.59 -8.68 -6.51
C ILE A 22 8.49 -7.64 -6.72
N GLN A 23 8.25 -7.20 -7.97
CA GLN A 23 7.19 -6.24 -8.24
C GLN A 23 5.79 -6.82 -8.09
N ALA A 24 5.57 -8.07 -8.47
CA ALA A 24 4.31 -8.77 -8.29
C ALA A 24 3.93 -8.88 -6.81
N LEU A 25 4.91 -9.04 -5.91
CA LEU A 25 4.71 -9.02 -4.46
C LEU A 25 4.22 -7.65 -3.93
N ALA A 26 4.36 -6.56 -4.69
CA ALA A 26 3.78 -5.27 -4.34
C ALA A 26 2.24 -5.30 -4.31
N ILE A 27 1.61 -6.20 -5.09
CA ILE A 27 0.15 -6.35 -5.17
C ILE A 27 -0.43 -6.87 -3.84
N PRO A 28 -0.03 -8.05 -3.33
CA PRO A 28 -0.45 -8.47 -1.99
C PRO A 28 0.10 -7.52 -0.92
N GLY A 29 1.27 -6.91 -1.13
CA GLY A 29 1.83 -5.88 -0.23
C GLY A 29 0.96 -4.64 -0.08
N ALA A 30 0.20 -4.25 -1.11
CA ALA A 30 -0.73 -3.13 -1.05
C ALA A 30 -2.00 -3.45 -0.23
N VAL A 31 -2.38 -4.72 -0.16
CA VAL A 31 -3.61 -5.20 0.52
C VAL A 31 -3.33 -5.64 1.95
N LEU A 32 -2.24 -6.37 2.16
CA LEU A 32 -1.90 -6.94 3.45
C LEU A 32 -1.36 -5.84 4.39
N PRO A 33 -1.90 -5.73 5.61
CA PRO A 33 -1.34 -4.81 6.59
C PRO A 33 0.10 -5.24 6.93
N VAL A 34 1.02 -4.27 7.02
CA VAL A 34 2.46 -4.43 7.32
C VAL A 34 3.34 -4.94 6.17
N ALA A 35 2.77 -5.59 5.15
CA ALA A 35 3.57 -6.05 4.02
C ALA A 35 4.14 -4.87 3.21
N PRO A 36 5.36 -5.02 2.64
CA PRO A 36 5.95 -3.99 1.80
C PRO A 36 5.15 -3.91 0.48
N GLY A 37 4.42 -2.80 0.30
CA GLY A 37 3.61 -2.54 -0.90
C GLY A 37 4.43 -1.94 -2.04
N LEU A 38 4.10 -0.70 -2.41
CA LEU A 38 4.74 0.01 -3.54
C LEU A 38 6.25 0.19 -3.40
N THR A 39 6.81 0.05 -2.19
CA THR A 39 8.26 0.08 -1.95
C THR A 39 9.00 -1.05 -2.66
N LEU A 40 8.32 -2.14 -3.03
CA LEU A 40 8.91 -3.23 -3.80
C LEU A 40 9.09 -2.88 -5.29
N LEU A 41 8.32 -1.94 -5.85
CA LEU A 41 8.43 -1.59 -7.27
C LEU A 41 9.84 -1.08 -7.61
N PRO A 42 10.42 -0.09 -6.89
CA PRO A 42 11.77 0.36 -7.17
C PRO A 42 12.83 -0.71 -6.91
N VAL A 43 12.61 -1.62 -5.96
CA VAL A 43 13.57 -2.71 -5.67
C VAL A 43 13.68 -3.65 -6.88
N GLY A 44 12.54 -4.06 -7.44
CA GLY A 44 12.54 -4.88 -8.67
C GLY A 44 13.12 -4.12 -9.87
N ALA A 45 12.79 -2.84 -10.03
CA ALA A 45 13.31 -2.02 -11.12
C ALA A 45 14.82 -1.75 -11.01
N LEU A 46 15.37 -1.58 -9.80
CA LEU A 46 16.81 -1.47 -9.55
C LEU A 46 17.55 -2.75 -9.91
N LEU A 47 16.99 -3.91 -9.55
CA LEU A 47 17.55 -5.20 -9.94
C LEU A 47 17.62 -5.33 -11.47
N TRP A 48 16.59 -4.87 -12.17
CA TRP A 48 16.59 -4.84 -13.62
C TRP A 48 17.63 -3.87 -14.19
N CYS A 49 17.74 -2.65 -13.67
CA CYS A 49 18.78 -1.70 -14.06
C CYS A 49 20.19 -2.28 -13.89
N TRP A 50 20.41 -3.08 -12.85
CA TRP A 50 21.68 -3.76 -12.65
C TRP A 50 21.91 -4.89 -13.67
N ALA A 51 20.85 -5.56 -14.11
CA ALA A 51 20.93 -6.64 -15.09
C ALA A 51 21.25 -6.16 -16.51
N VAL A 52 20.58 -5.10 -16.99
CA VAL A 52 20.70 -4.61 -18.38
C VAL A 52 21.47 -3.30 -18.53
N GLY A 53 21.89 -2.70 -17.41
CA GLY A 53 22.56 -1.41 -17.40
C GLY A 53 21.59 -0.23 -17.37
N TRP A 54 22.14 0.95 -17.02
CA TRP A 54 21.36 2.17 -16.82
C TRP A 54 20.60 2.61 -18.07
N ALA A 55 21.24 2.59 -19.25
CA ALA A 55 20.67 3.06 -20.50
C ALA A 55 19.32 2.38 -20.86
N ALA A 56 19.23 1.07 -20.59
CA ALA A 56 18.04 0.29 -20.85
C ALA A 56 17.06 0.24 -19.66
N GLY A 57 17.57 0.24 -18.42
CA GLY A 57 16.76 0.01 -17.22
C GLY A 57 16.09 1.25 -16.62
N TRP A 58 16.64 2.45 -16.84
CA TRP A 58 16.20 3.66 -16.14
C TRP A 58 14.71 4.02 -16.31
N PRO A 59 14.03 3.78 -17.46
CA PRO A 59 12.63 4.17 -17.59
C PRO A 59 11.72 3.40 -16.62
N ALA A 60 11.97 2.11 -16.42
CA ALA A 60 11.23 1.28 -15.48
C ALA A 60 11.45 1.73 -14.03
N LEU A 61 12.68 2.16 -13.70
CA LEU A 61 13.01 2.68 -12.38
C LEU A 61 12.31 4.01 -12.10
N VAL A 62 12.34 4.95 -13.06
CA VAL A 62 11.65 6.24 -12.92
C VAL A 62 10.15 6.04 -12.73
N LEU A 63 9.52 5.17 -13.52
CA LEU A 63 8.11 4.83 -13.34
C LEU A 63 7.85 4.31 -11.92
N ALA A 64 8.64 3.34 -11.46
CA ALA A 64 8.48 2.76 -10.13
C ALA A 64 8.62 3.79 -9.00
N VAL A 65 9.58 4.71 -9.10
CA VAL A 65 9.79 5.78 -8.13
C VAL A 65 8.62 6.77 -8.15
N VAL A 66 8.14 7.18 -9.33
CA VAL A 66 6.98 8.07 -9.44
C VAL A 66 5.73 7.43 -8.82
N LEU A 67 5.47 6.16 -9.10
CA LEU A 67 4.32 5.45 -8.54
C LEU A 67 4.44 5.29 -7.02
N LEU A 68 5.64 5.05 -6.48
CA LEU A 68 5.88 5.04 -5.03
C LEU A 68 5.53 6.40 -4.40
N LEU A 69 5.99 7.50 -4.98
CA LEU A 69 5.71 8.85 -4.49
C LEU A 69 4.21 9.19 -4.56
N LEU A 70 3.54 8.82 -5.66
CA LEU A 70 2.08 8.95 -5.79
C LEU A 70 1.34 8.12 -4.73
N GLY A 71 1.85 6.92 -4.44
CA GLY A 71 1.33 6.05 -3.39
C GLY A 71 1.42 6.67 -2.00
N TRP A 72 2.57 7.23 -1.65
CA TRP A 72 2.74 7.99 -0.40
C TRP A 72 1.83 9.22 -0.35
N GLY A 73 1.65 9.91 -1.48
CA GLY A 73 0.67 10.98 -1.63
C GLY A 73 -0.76 10.49 -1.33
N ALA A 74 -1.17 9.36 -1.90
CA ALA A 74 -2.49 8.78 -1.68
C ALA A 74 -2.71 8.36 -0.20
N GLU A 75 -1.70 7.79 0.46
CA GLU A 75 -1.76 7.48 1.90
C GLU A 75 -1.92 8.74 2.75
N ALA A 76 -1.14 9.78 2.48
CA ALA A 76 -1.25 11.05 3.18
C ALA A 76 -2.64 11.69 2.96
N LEU A 77 -3.14 11.68 1.73
CA LEU A 77 -4.46 12.23 1.40
C LEU A 77 -5.59 11.46 2.08
N GLY A 78 -5.57 10.13 2.06
CA GLY A 78 -6.64 9.35 2.71
C GLY A 78 -6.61 9.46 4.22
N LEU A 79 -5.42 9.50 4.84
CA LEU A 79 -5.29 9.73 6.27
C LEU A 79 -5.81 11.12 6.66
N LEU A 80 -5.44 12.16 5.93
CA LEU A 80 -5.77 13.54 6.30
C LEU A 80 -7.20 13.93 5.91
N LEU A 81 -7.62 13.66 4.68
CA LEU A 81 -8.88 14.17 4.12
C LEU A 81 -10.13 13.42 4.61
N GLY A 82 -10.02 12.14 4.97
CA GLY A 82 -11.16 11.37 5.46
C GLY A 82 -11.77 12.01 6.72
N PRO A 83 -11.01 12.13 7.82
CA PRO A 83 -11.51 12.67 9.09
C PRO A 83 -11.59 14.19 9.12
N ALA A 84 -10.81 14.90 8.28
CA ALA A 84 -10.82 16.37 8.24
C ALA A 84 -12.20 16.95 7.91
N ARG A 85 -13.02 16.24 7.12
CA ARG A 85 -14.40 16.65 6.80
C ARG A 85 -15.31 16.73 8.03
N LEU A 86 -14.98 16.00 9.09
CA LEU A 86 -15.74 15.96 10.35
C LEU A 86 -15.12 16.83 11.45
N GLN A 87 -14.07 17.61 11.12
CA GLN A 87 -13.28 18.37 12.08
C GLN A 87 -12.81 17.49 13.25
N ALA A 88 -12.34 16.27 12.92
CA ALA A 88 -11.84 15.32 13.90
C ALA A 88 -10.66 15.91 14.67
N THR A 89 -10.55 15.57 15.96
CA THR A 89 -9.45 16.02 16.79
C THR A 89 -8.14 15.31 16.37
N ARG A 90 -7.00 15.92 16.71
CA ARG A 90 -5.69 15.31 16.46
C ARG A 90 -5.52 13.95 17.15
N TRP A 91 -6.20 13.78 18.29
CA TRP A 91 -6.19 12.54 19.07
C TRP A 91 -6.90 11.39 18.37
N SER A 92 -7.80 11.66 17.43
CA SER A 92 -8.44 10.63 16.61
C SER A 92 -7.44 9.97 15.66
N TYR A 93 -6.46 10.71 15.13
CA TYR A 93 -5.37 10.13 14.33
C TYR A 93 -4.40 9.30 15.18
N VAL A 94 -4.03 9.81 16.36
CA VAL A 94 -3.17 9.06 17.30
C VAL A 94 -3.87 7.80 17.77
N GLY A 95 -5.15 7.91 18.12
CA GLY A 95 -6.01 6.80 18.48
C GLY A 95 -6.10 5.78 17.35
N ALA A 96 -6.27 6.21 16.10
CA ALA A 96 -6.26 5.32 14.95
C ALA A 96 -4.94 4.55 14.81
N GLY A 97 -3.80 5.22 14.98
CA GLY A 97 -2.48 4.59 14.91
C GLY A 97 -2.24 3.59 16.04
N VAL A 98 -2.57 3.95 17.28
CA VAL A 98 -2.50 3.01 18.43
C VAL A 98 -3.46 1.85 18.23
N GLY A 99 -4.68 2.14 17.77
CA GLY A 99 -5.68 1.16 17.44
C GLY A 99 -5.22 0.19 16.36
N LEU A 100 -4.53 0.67 15.31
CA LEU A 100 -3.91 -0.18 14.29
C LEU A 100 -2.90 -1.14 14.92
N VAL A 101 -1.99 -0.63 15.75
CA VAL A 101 -0.96 -1.45 16.40
C VAL A 101 -1.59 -2.48 17.32
N VAL A 102 -2.51 -2.08 18.20
CA VAL A 102 -3.19 -2.97 19.13
C VAL A 102 -4.10 -3.96 18.41
N GLY A 103 -4.82 -3.52 17.36
CA GLY A 103 -5.67 -4.37 16.54
C GLY A 103 -4.86 -5.41 15.78
N LEU A 104 -3.73 -5.01 15.20
CA LEU A 104 -2.81 -5.92 14.53
C LEU A 104 -2.19 -6.91 15.51
N LEU A 105 -1.58 -6.44 16.60
CA LEU A 105 -0.86 -7.28 17.56
C LEU A 105 -1.78 -8.10 18.46
N GLY A 106 -2.99 -7.61 18.75
CA GLY A 106 -3.99 -8.27 19.58
C GLY A 106 -4.79 -9.33 18.84
N LEU A 107 -4.95 -9.20 17.52
CA LEU A 107 -5.57 -10.23 16.66
C LEU A 107 -4.54 -11.06 15.88
N LEU A 108 -3.25 -10.72 15.94
CA LEU A 108 -2.13 -11.55 15.48
C LEU A 108 -2.12 -12.97 16.09
N PRO A 109 -2.43 -13.16 17.39
CA PRO A 109 -2.44 -14.48 18.03
C PRO A 109 -3.61 -15.36 17.60
N ALA A 110 -4.58 -14.82 16.84
CA ALA A 110 -5.90 -15.44 16.62
C ALA A 110 -6.10 -16.14 15.26
N LEU A 111 -5.04 -16.52 14.50
CA LEU A 111 -5.00 -17.44 13.31
C LEU A 111 -4.60 -16.83 11.94
N PRO A 112 -4.03 -17.66 11.02
CA PRO A 112 -3.26 -17.24 9.82
C PRO A 112 -4.03 -16.56 8.68
N VAL A 113 -5.37 -16.50 8.68
CA VAL A 113 -6.14 -15.85 7.61
C VAL A 113 -7.26 -15.03 8.24
N GLY A 114 -7.15 -13.71 8.16
CA GLY A 114 -8.22 -12.76 8.54
C GLY A 114 -7.97 -11.95 9.80
N GLY A 115 -7.18 -12.45 10.77
CA GLY A 115 -6.87 -11.73 12.02
C GLY A 115 -6.22 -10.34 11.80
N PRO A 116 -5.12 -10.25 11.03
CA PRO A 116 -4.45 -8.97 10.79
C PRO A 116 -5.27 -7.96 9.99
N LEU A 117 -6.03 -8.41 8.97
CA LEU A 117 -6.88 -7.49 8.20
C LEU A 117 -8.03 -6.95 9.03
N LEU A 118 -8.70 -7.80 9.81
CA LEU A 118 -9.77 -7.35 10.70
C LEU A 118 -9.21 -6.40 11.77
N GLY A 119 -8.04 -6.71 12.34
CA GLY A 119 -7.35 -5.82 13.27
C GLY A 119 -6.96 -4.47 12.66
N ALA A 120 -6.51 -4.45 11.42
CA ALA A 120 -6.18 -3.23 10.69
C ALA A 120 -7.40 -2.35 10.36
N LEU A 121 -8.61 -2.89 10.39
CA LEU A 121 -9.84 -2.11 10.16
C LEU A 121 -10.52 -1.74 11.48
N VAL A 122 -10.72 -2.71 12.37
CA VAL A 122 -11.41 -2.54 13.66
C VAL A 122 -10.56 -1.73 14.63
N GLY A 123 -9.25 -1.98 14.67
CA GLY A 123 -8.33 -1.26 15.54
C GLY A 123 -8.39 0.26 15.32
N PRO A 124 -8.14 0.76 14.09
CA PRO A 124 -8.23 2.17 13.80
C PRO A 124 -9.63 2.75 13.98
N LEU A 125 -10.69 1.99 13.65
CA LEU A 125 -12.07 2.41 13.88
C LEU A 125 -12.31 2.74 15.35
N LEU A 126 -11.99 1.80 16.23
CA LEU A 126 -12.18 1.93 17.67
C LEU A 126 -11.25 2.98 18.25
N GLY A 127 -9.97 2.94 17.88
CA GLY A 127 -8.97 3.87 18.35
C GLY A 127 -9.29 5.33 17.99
N ALA A 128 -9.69 5.59 16.74
CA ALA A 128 -10.13 6.91 16.32
C ALA A 128 -11.42 7.34 17.03
N SER A 129 -12.40 6.43 17.15
CA SER A 129 -13.66 6.73 17.83
C SER A 129 -13.45 7.08 19.30
N LEU A 130 -12.60 6.32 20.01
CA LEU A 130 -12.25 6.58 21.40
C LEU A 130 -11.44 7.87 21.56
N GLY A 131 -10.45 8.09 20.68
CA GLY A 131 -9.66 9.33 20.64
C GLY A 131 -10.57 10.54 20.50
N GLU A 132 -11.53 10.49 19.58
CA GLU A 132 -12.53 11.54 19.41
C GLU A 132 -13.44 11.65 20.65
N LEU A 133 -13.95 10.54 21.18
CA LEU A 133 -14.91 10.54 22.30
C LEU A 133 -14.34 11.17 23.57
N ILE A 134 -13.08 10.90 23.87
CA ILE A 134 -12.37 11.38 25.06
C ILE A 134 -12.00 12.87 24.91
N THR A 135 -11.64 13.29 23.70
CA THR A 135 -11.06 14.63 23.46
C THR A 135 -12.01 15.58 22.74
N ALA A 136 -13.24 15.14 22.45
CA ALA A 136 -14.27 15.96 21.85
C ALA A 136 -14.48 17.23 22.68
N PRO A 137 -14.53 18.42 22.02
CA PRO A 137 -14.65 19.67 22.74
C PRO A 137 -15.92 19.73 23.59
N PRO A 138 -15.87 20.35 24.80
CA PRO A 138 -17.03 20.47 25.69
C PRO A 138 -18.24 21.19 25.06
N SER A 139 -18.01 21.98 24.00
CA SER A 139 -19.06 22.65 23.22
C SER A 139 -20.06 21.70 22.56
N LEU A 140 -19.75 20.40 22.44
CA LEU A 140 -20.65 19.37 21.91
C LEU A 140 -21.72 18.89 22.90
N GLY A 141 -21.84 19.52 24.08
CA GLY A 141 -22.79 19.14 25.11
C GLY A 141 -22.34 17.93 25.94
N PRO A 142 -23.13 17.44 26.90
CA PRO A 142 -22.73 16.35 27.80
C PRO A 142 -22.45 15.03 27.06
N PRO A 143 -21.69 14.10 27.66
CA PRO A 143 -21.55 12.75 27.13
C PRO A 143 -22.93 12.11 26.96
N GLY A 144 -23.23 11.66 25.75
CA GLY A 144 -24.53 11.10 25.38
C GLY A 144 -24.51 10.52 23.96
N LEU A 145 -25.67 10.05 23.50
CA LEU A 145 -25.84 9.38 22.20
C LEU A 145 -25.34 10.21 21.00
N GLY A 146 -25.55 11.53 21.02
CA GLY A 146 -25.08 12.43 19.96
C GLY A 146 -23.56 12.47 19.84
N ARG A 147 -22.85 12.51 20.96
CA ARG A 147 -21.39 12.50 21.01
C ARG A 147 -20.83 11.16 20.56
N LEU A 148 -21.42 10.05 21.04
CA LEU A 148 -21.03 8.70 20.62
C LEU A 148 -21.20 8.50 19.11
N ARG A 149 -22.33 8.94 18.54
CA ARG A 149 -22.57 8.86 17.09
C ARG A 149 -21.51 9.64 16.31
N ARG A 150 -21.19 10.87 16.72
CA ARG A 150 -20.13 11.66 16.06
C ARG A 150 -18.78 10.96 16.12
N SER A 151 -18.38 10.44 17.27
CA SER A 151 -17.14 9.70 17.45
C SER A 151 -17.04 8.47 16.54
N LEU A 152 -18.13 7.68 16.45
CA LEU A 152 -18.20 6.55 15.52
C LEU A 152 -18.09 6.98 14.06
N LEU A 153 -18.74 8.09 13.67
CA LEU A 153 -18.62 8.64 12.32
C LEU A 153 -17.19 9.09 12.01
N VAL A 154 -16.47 9.67 12.99
CA VAL A 154 -15.05 10.00 12.84
C VAL A 154 -14.21 8.74 12.63
N GLY A 155 -14.43 7.70 13.42
CA GLY A 155 -13.76 6.41 13.20
C GLY A 155 -14.03 5.81 11.83
N LEU A 156 -15.30 5.83 11.37
CA LEU A 156 -15.66 5.35 10.03
C LEU A 156 -15.01 6.21 8.94
N ALA A 157 -14.90 7.53 9.13
CA ALA A 157 -14.23 8.42 8.19
C ALA A 157 -12.73 8.15 8.10
N VAL A 158 -12.06 7.80 9.21
CA VAL A 158 -10.66 7.34 9.21
C VAL A 158 -10.54 6.04 8.39
N VAL A 159 -11.37 5.04 8.68
CA VAL A 159 -11.33 3.75 7.97
C VAL A 159 -11.62 3.92 6.49
N ALA A 160 -12.62 4.71 6.12
CA ALA A 160 -12.92 5.01 4.73
C ALA A 160 -11.74 5.69 4.02
N GLY A 161 -11.07 6.65 4.69
CA GLY A 161 -9.87 7.30 4.17
C GLY A 161 -8.73 6.30 3.91
N MET A 162 -8.46 5.42 4.88
CA MET A 162 -7.45 4.36 4.72
C MET A 162 -7.81 3.38 3.59
N LEU A 163 -9.07 2.95 3.48
CA LEU A 163 -9.51 2.04 2.43
C LEU A 163 -9.36 2.65 1.04
N VAL A 164 -9.70 3.94 0.87
CA VAL A 164 -9.48 4.67 -0.38
C VAL A 164 -8.00 4.69 -0.75
N SER A 165 -7.11 4.98 0.21
CA SER A 165 -5.66 4.92 -0.03
C SER A 165 -5.21 3.51 -0.42
N ARG A 166 -5.74 2.45 0.21
CA ARG A 166 -5.38 1.06 -0.14
C ARG A 166 -5.83 0.68 -1.54
N VAL A 167 -7.01 1.12 -1.97
CA VAL A 167 -7.46 0.94 -3.36
C VAL A 167 -6.52 1.67 -4.31
N ALA A 168 -6.15 2.92 -4.02
CA ALA A 168 -5.19 3.66 -4.83
C ALA A 168 -3.83 2.94 -4.90
N GLN A 169 -3.32 2.43 -3.78
CA GLN A 169 -2.08 1.66 -3.75
C GLN A 169 -2.17 0.38 -4.58
N LEU A 170 -3.28 -0.34 -4.52
CA LEU A 170 -3.48 -1.55 -5.33
C LEU A 170 -3.47 -1.23 -6.83
N LEU A 171 -4.18 -0.17 -7.24
CA LEU A 171 -4.19 0.28 -8.63
C LEU A 171 -2.79 0.70 -9.09
N LEU A 172 -2.07 1.48 -8.29
CA LEU A 172 -0.69 1.88 -8.59
C LEU A 172 0.25 0.68 -8.67
N ALA A 173 0.06 -0.34 -7.83
CA ALA A 173 0.85 -1.57 -7.87
C ALA A 173 0.62 -2.32 -9.19
N LEU A 174 -0.65 -2.49 -9.60
CA LEU A 174 -1.00 -3.10 -10.88
C LEU A 174 -0.40 -2.33 -12.07
N VAL A 175 -0.49 -0.99 -12.05
CA VAL A 175 0.15 -0.13 -13.06
C VAL A 175 1.66 -0.29 -13.06
N GLY A 176 2.30 -0.41 -11.89
CA GLY A 176 3.73 -0.63 -11.75
C GLY A 176 4.18 -1.96 -12.37
N VAL A 177 3.50 -3.06 -12.02
CA VAL A 177 3.81 -4.38 -12.58
C VAL A 177 3.61 -4.41 -14.10
N LEU A 178 2.49 -3.89 -14.60
CA LEU A 178 2.22 -3.83 -16.03
C LEU A 178 3.23 -2.94 -16.75
N GLY A 179 3.49 -1.75 -16.22
CA GLY A 179 4.45 -0.80 -16.78
C GLY A 179 5.86 -1.37 -16.83
N PHE A 180 6.28 -2.11 -15.80
CA PHE A 180 7.54 -2.84 -15.82
C PHE A 180 7.60 -3.82 -16.99
N VAL A 181 6.59 -4.69 -17.14
CA VAL A 181 6.56 -5.66 -18.25
C VAL A 181 6.61 -4.94 -19.60
N LEU A 182 5.83 -3.87 -19.78
CA LEU A 182 5.77 -3.11 -21.03
C LEU A 182 7.10 -2.43 -21.40
N LEU A 183 7.82 -1.92 -20.41
CA LEU A 183 9.09 -1.21 -20.61
C LEU A 183 10.30 -2.14 -20.75
N THR A 184 10.17 -3.42 -20.37
CA THR A 184 11.32 -4.34 -20.28
C THR A 184 11.21 -5.54 -21.21
N ALA A 185 9.99 -5.99 -21.53
CA ALA A 185 9.72 -7.09 -22.43
C ALA A 185 8.63 -6.78 -23.48
N GLY A 186 8.02 -5.59 -23.39
CA GLY A 186 6.95 -5.16 -24.27
C GLY A 186 7.44 -4.35 -25.47
N PRO A 187 6.52 -3.69 -26.21
CA PRO A 187 6.83 -2.95 -27.43
C PRO A 187 7.73 -1.73 -27.20
N PHE A 188 7.94 -1.32 -25.94
CA PHE A 188 8.79 -0.20 -25.56
C PHE A 188 10.15 -0.64 -25.02
N ALA A 189 10.45 -1.94 -25.03
CA ALA A 189 11.74 -2.45 -24.61
C ALA A 189 12.85 -1.94 -25.54
N PRO A 190 14.02 -1.53 -25.01
CA PRO A 190 15.15 -1.14 -25.83
C PRO A 190 15.55 -2.30 -26.74
N GLY A 191 15.61 -2.04 -28.05
CA GLY A 191 16.03 -3.01 -29.04
C GLY A 191 17.51 -3.40 -28.88
N PRO A 192 17.97 -4.47 -29.54
CA PRO A 192 19.32 -5.04 -29.36
C PRO A 192 20.49 -4.16 -29.84
N GLY A 193 20.30 -2.86 -30.07
CA GLY A 193 21.34 -1.94 -30.57
C GLY A 193 21.27 -0.51 -30.01
N GLY A 194 20.63 -0.30 -28.86
CA GLY A 194 20.54 1.00 -28.18
C GLY A 194 21.29 1.05 -26.86
#